data_AF-A0A3D4FRV1-F1
#
_entry.id   AF-A0A3D4FRV1-F1
#
_cell.length_a   1.000
_cell.length_b   1.000
_cell.length_c   1.000
_cell.angle_alpha   90.00
_cell.angle_beta   90.00
_cell.angle_gamma   90.00
#
_symmetry.space_group_name_H-M   'P 1'
#
loop_
_entity.id
_entity.type
_entity.pdbx_description
1 polymer ?
#
loop_
_entity_poly.entity_id
_entity_poly.type
_entity_poly.pdbx_seq_one_letter_code
_entity_poly.pdbx_strand_id
1 'polypeptide(L)'
;MGVAVFGEGFLAGAAVLWIWLRGLSVEMGDPLVALSVGLTAATAMSLANYGLLRMAPPVGPVRAIRRLYVEKFRPLFAAATPVEIIVVSLAAGIGEELLFRGAVQAEFGLVVASVCFGLAHVGGRVWFVFGLWVVVMGLGLGGLTVVTGGLGASIVAHVVYDAAAITYIHREAAIDCARRS
;
A
#
# COMPACT_ATOMS: atom_id res chain seq x y z
N MET A 1 -5.59 9.76 12.80
CA MET A 1 -6.23 8.93 11.75
C MET A 1 -7.28 9.64 10.90
N GLY A 2 -8.13 10.53 11.43
CA GLY A 2 -9.24 11.13 10.65
C GLY A 2 -8.85 11.78 9.31
N VAL A 3 -7.69 12.45 9.25
CA VAL A 3 -7.19 13.06 8.00
C VAL A 3 -6.82 12.01 6.93
N ALA A 4 -6.26 10.87 7.33
CA ALA A 4 -5.89 9.80 6.39
C ALA A 4 -7.15 9.18 5.77
N VAL A 5 -8.13 8.81 6.60
CA VAL A 5 -9.41 8.25 6.13
C VAL A 5 -10.16 9.22 5.20
N PHE A 6 -10.11 10.52 5.50
CA PHE A 6 -10.70 11.54 4.63
C PHE A 6 -9.98 11.62 3.27
N GLY A 7 -8.63 11.57 3.28
CA GLY A 7 -7.83 11.50 2.06
C GLY A 7 -8.18 10.30 1.19
N GLU A 8 -8.28 9.11 1.80
CA GLU A 8 -8.66 7.88 1.10
C GLU A 8 -10.10 7.95 0.55
N GLY A 9 -11.02 8.54 1.32
CA GLY A 9 -12.39 8.76 0.86
C GLY A 9 -12.48 9.67 -0.37
N PHE A 10 -11.66 10.73 -0.42
CA PHE A 10 -11.54 11.59 -1.60
C PHE A 10 -10.96 10.84 -2.80
N LEU A 11 -9.90 10.06 -2.60
CA LEU A 11 -9.29 9.25 -3.67
C LEU A 11 -10.27 8.22 -4.24
N ALA A 12 -11.01 7.50 -3.38
CA ALA A 12 -12.04 6.57 -3.81
C ALA A 12 -13.16 7.26 -4.59
N GLY A 13 -13.60 8.45 -4.13
CA GLY A 13 -14.59 9.25 -4.84
C GLY A 13 -14.10 9.71 -6.23
N ALA A 14 -12.86 10.17 -6.31
CA ALA A 14 -12.23 10.55 -7.57
C ALA A 14 -12.08 9.35 -8.53
N ALA A 15 -11.72 8.17 -8.01
CA ALA A 15 -11.62 6.94 -8.77
C ALA A 15 -12.98 6.55 -9.37
N VAL A 16 -14.03 6.51 -8.54
CA VAL A 16 -15.39 6.16 -8.98
C VAL A 16 -15.89 7.15 -10.03
N LEU A 17 -15.69 8.45 -9.81
CA LEU A 17 -16.06 9.48 -10.78
C LEU A 17 -15.33 9.31 -12.10
N TRP A 18 -14.01 9.05 -12.05
CA TRP A 18 -13.20 8.82 -13.25
C TRP A 18 -13.71 7.60 -14.02
N ILE A 19 -13.83 6.45 -13.35
CA ILE A 19 -14.31 5.19 -13.93
C ILE A 19 -15.67 5.39 -14.60
N TRP A 20 -16.58 6.09 -13.91
CA TRP A 20 -17.90 6.41 -14.43
C TRP A 20 -17.85 7.32 -15.67
N LEU A 21 -17.10 8.43 -15.61
CA LEU A 21 -16.97 9.38 -16.74
C LEU A 21 -16.35 8.75 -17.99
N ARG A 22 -15.51 7.72 -17.81
CA ARG A 22 -14.78 7.06 -18.89
C ARG A 22 -15.39 5.74 -19.33
N GLY A 23 -16.48 5.31 -18.67
CA GLY A 23 -17.17 4.05 -18.99
C GLY A 23 -16.29 2.82 -18.81
N LEU A 24 -15.37 2.85 -17.84
CA LEU A 24 -14.44 1.74 -17.59
C LEU A 24 -15.15 0.63 -16.83
N SER A 25 -14.92 -0.63 -17.22
CA SER A 25 -15.41 -1.79 -16.49
C SER A 25 -14.43 -2.16 -15.37
N VAL A 26 -14.96 -2.35 -14.17
CA VAL A 26 -14.20 -2.88 -13.03
C VAL A 26 -14.62 -4.31 -12.80
N GLU A 27 -13.70 -5.23 -13.02
CA GLU A 27 -13.88 -6.65 -12.72
C GLU A 27 -13.19 -6.99 -11.40
N MET A 28 -13.87 -7.73 -10.54
CA MET A 28 -13.29 -8.20 -9.28
C MET A 28 -12.50 -9.50 -9.46
N GLY A 29 -12.74 -10.22 -10.55
CA GLY A 29 -12.22 -11.57 -10.78
C GLY A 29 -12.93 -12.63 -9.93
N ASP A 30 -12.43 -13.87 -10.02
CA ASP A 30 -12.94 -14.97 -9.20
C ASP A 30 -12.61 -14.74 -7.71
N PRO A 31 -13.59 -14.82 -6.78
CA PRO A 31 -13.36 -14.53 -5.36
C PRO A 31 -12.34 -15.44 -4.69
N LEU A 32 -12.28 -16.73 -5.07
CA LEU A 32 -11.34 -17.69 -4.48
C LEU A 32 -9.92 -17.42 -4.98
N VAL A 33 -9.75 -17.11 -6.27
CA VAL A 33 -8.49 -16.66 -6.85
C VAL A 33 -8.05 -15.35 -6.21
N ALA A 34 -8.95 -14.36 -6.09
CA ALA A 34 -8.67 -13.08 -5.46
C ALA A 34 -8.15 -13.24 -4.04
N LEU A 35 -8.83 -14.06 -3.22
CA LEU A 35 -8.43 -14.29 -1.83
C LEU A 35 -7.10 -15.06 -1.75
N SER A 36 -6.97 -16.18 -2.47
CA SER A 36 -5.78 -17.05 -2.38
C SER A 36 -4.52 -16.39 -2.94
N VAL A 37 -4.60 -15.80 -4.13
CA VAL A 37 -3.46 -15.10 -4.77
C VAL A 37 -3.15 -13.83 -4.00
N GLY A 38 -4.16 -13.07 -3.59
CA GLY A 38 -3.98 -11.83 -2.82
C GLY A 38 -3.26 -12.08 -1.49
N LEU A 39 -3.69 -13.09 -0.71
CA LEU A 39 -3.04 -13.44 0.56
C LEU A 39 -1.61 -13.95 0.35
N THR A 40 -1.38 -14.74 -0.70
CA THR A 40 -0.04 -15.22 -1.06
C THR A 40 0.89 -14.06 -1.40
N ALA A 41 0.42 -13.11 -2.21
CA ALA A 41 1.16 -11.91 -2.57
C ALA A 41 1.43 -11.01 -1.35
N ALA A 42 0.42 -10.76 -0.51
CA ALA A 42 0.59 -9.99 0.73
C ALA A 42 1.65 -10.59 1.64
N THR A 43 1.66 -11.92 1.78
CA THR A 43 2.65 -12.65 2.58
C THR A 43 4.05 -12.49 1.96
N ALA A 44 4.19 -12.70 0.66
CA ALA A 44 5.46 -12.52 -0.04
C ALA A 44 6.00 -11.09 0.06
N MET A 45 5.14 -10.09 -0.13
CA MET A 45 5.48 -8.66 0.01
C MET A 45 5.89 -8.33 1.44
N SER A 46 5.17 -8.84 2.44
CA SER A 46 5.47 -8.63 3.86
C SER A 46 6.84 -9.23 4.24
N LEU A 47 7.12 -10.45 3.77
CA LEU A 47 8.42 -11.11 3.98
C LEU A 47 9.55 -10.36 3.29
N ALA A 48 9.34 -9.91 2.04
CA ALA A 48 10.32 -9.11 1.31
C ALA A 48 10.61 -7.78 2.02
N ASN A 49 9.57 -7.08 2.48
CA ASN A 49 9.72 -5.81 3.20
C ASN A 49 10.41 -6.01 4.55
N TYR A 50 10.02 -7.03 5.32
CA TYR A 50 10.68 -7.37 6.59
C TYR A 50 12.15 -7.76 6.38
N GLY A 51 12.43 -8.56 5.35
CA GLY A 51 13.79 -8.94 4.98
C GLY A 51 14.65 -7.75 4.57
N LEU A 52 14.11 -6.81 3.79
CA LEU A 52 14.77 -5.56 3.44
C LEU A 52 15.10 -4.74 4.70
N LEU A 53 14.14 -4.62 5.63
CA LEU A 53 14.31 -3.83 6.84
C LEU A 53 15.30 -4.47 7.82
N ARG A 54 15.36 -5.80 7.94
CA ARG A 54 16.19 -6.50 8.94
C ARG A 54 17.54 -6.97 8.42
N MET A 55 17.59 -7.50 7.20
CA MET A 55 18.74 -8.24 6.68
C MET A 55 19.56 -7.45 5.66
N ALA A 56 18.95 -6.50 4.93
CA ALA A 56 19.69 -5.78 3.91
C ALA A 56 20.83 -4.94 4.51
N PRO A 57 22.02 -4.90 3.86
CA PRO A 57 23.12 -4.08 4.32
C PRO A 57 22.67 -2.61 4.36
N PRO A 58 23.18 -1.79 5.29
CA PRO A 58 22.75 -0.42 5.48
C PRO A 58 23.35 0.48 4.39
N VAL A 59 23.04 0.22 3.11
CA VAL A 59 23.39 1.06 1.96
C VAL A 59 22.47 2.28 1.89
N GLY A 60 22.85 3.30 1.12
CA GLY A 60 22.15 4.59 1.04
C GLY A 60 20.62 4.49 0.97
N PRO A 61 20.06 3.75 -0.01
CA PRO A 61 18.61 3.58 -0.16
C PRO A 61 17.94 2.89 1.06
N VAL A 62 18.53 1.80 1.55
CA VAL A 62 18.01 1.07 2.71
C VAL A 62 18.01 1.94 3.96
N ARG A 63 19.07 2.76 4.16
CA ARG A 63 19.13 3.72 5.26
C ARG A 63 18.04 4.78 5.16
N ALA A 64 17.71 5.26 3.96
CA ALA A 64 16.63 6.23 3.76
C ALA A 64 15.27 5.63 4.14
N ILE A 65 14.98 4.40 3.71
CA ILE A 65 13.74 3.69 4.08
C ILE A 65 13.68 3.47 5.60
N ARG A 66 14.75 2.97 6.22
CA ARG A 66 14.82 2.79 7.68
C ARG A 66 14.64 4.11 8.44
N ARG A 67 15.16 5.24 7.93
CA ARG A 67 14.95 6.56 8.53
C ARG A 67 13.49 6.99 8.48
N LEU A 68 12.82 6.86 7.32
CA LEU A 68 11.38 7.16 7.21
C LEU A 68 10.55 6.30 8.17
N TYR A 69 10.89 5.01 8.25
CA TYR A 69 10.26 4.09 9.20
C TYR A 69 10.35 4.63 10.63
N VAL A 70 11.57 4.93 11.10
CA VAL A 70 11.79 5.37 12.49
C VAL A 70 11.27 6.78 12.77
N GLU A 71 11.50 7.73 11.87
CA GLU A 71 11.22 9.15 12.09
C GLU A 71 9.78 9.55 11.77
N LYS A 72 9.08 8.82 10.89
CA LYS A 72 7.74 9.19 10.39
C LYS A 72 6.70 8.14 10.72
N PHE A 73 6.89 6.90 10.28
CA PHE A 73 5.84 5.87 10.43
C PHE A 73 5.65 5.42 11.87
N ARG A 74 6.74 5.18 12.62
CA ARG A 74 6.64 4.75 14.02
C ARG A 74 5.88 5.75 14.90
N PRO A 75 6.20 7.07 14.92
CA PRO A 75 5.42 8.03 15.69
C PRO A 75 3.97 8.14 15.24
N LEU A 76 3.72 8.07 13.93
CA LEU A 76 2.38 8.20 13.34
C LEU A 76 1.43 7.08 13.82
N PHE A 77 1.92 5.85 13.91
CA PHE A 77 1.11 4.68 14.26
C PHE A 77 1.29 4.21 15.72
N ALA A 78 2.13 4.88 16.51
CA ALA A 78 2.38 4.50 17.91
C ALA A 78 1.09 4.47 18.76
N ALA A 79 0.19 5.43 18.53
CA ALA A 79 -1.07 5.56 19.25
C ALA A 79 -2.28 4.98 18.49
N ALA A 80 -2.06 4.30 17.35
CA ALA A 80 -3.14 3.75 16.55
C ALA A 80 -3.81 2.55 17.24
N THR A 81 -5.13 2.52 17.25
CA THR A 81 -5.89 1.36 17.70
C THR A 81 -5.94 0.28 16.61
N PRO A 82 -6.13 -1.02 16.96
CA PRO A 82 -6.28 -2.07 15.96
C PRO A 82 -7.42 -1.81 14.96
N VAL A 83 -8.52 -1.22 15.42
CA VAL A 83 -9.65 -0.85 14.55
C VAL A 83 -9.24 0.21 13.54
N GLU A 84 -8.52 1.24 13.97
CA GLU A 84 -8.02 2.28 13.07
C GLU A 84 -7.05 1.74 12.03
N ILE A 85 -6.20 0.77 12.39
CA ILE A 85 -5.29 0.09 11.45
C ILE A 85 -6.09 -0.65 10.38
N ILE A 86 -7.13 -1.39 10.77
CA ILE A 86 -8.00 -2.11 9.83
C ILE A 86 -8.73 -1.13 8.90
N VAL A 87 -9.31 -0.06 9.46
CA VAL A 87 -10.07 0.94 8.69
C VAL A 87 -9.18 1.65 7.67
N VAL A 88 -7.98 2.10 8.06
CA VAL A 88 -7.08 2.78 7.12
C VAL A 88 -6.58 1.83 6.03
N SER A 89 -6.26 0.58 6.38
CA SER A 89 -5.79 -0.42 5.41
C SER A 89 -6.89 -0.78 4.39
N LEU A 90 -8.14 -0.90 4.84
CA LEU A 90 -9.29 -1.10 3.96
C LEU A 90 -9.53 0.11 3.05
N ALA A 91 -9.50 1.31 3.62
CA ALA A 91 -9.74 2.54 2.87
C ALA A 91 -8.69 2.75 1.77
N ALA A 92 -7.40 2.61 2.12
CA ALA A 92 -6.29 2.74 1.17
C ALA A 92 -6.31 1.60 0.14
N GLY A 93 -6.36 0.34 0.59
CA GLY A 93 -6.32 -0.81 -0.31
C GLY A 93 -7.51 -0.91 -1.27
N ILE A 94 -8.67 -0.34 -0.95
CA ILE A 94 -9.80 -0.26 -1.89
C ILE A 94 -9.70 1.00 -2.76
N GLY A 95 -9.52 2.17 -2.15
CA GLY A 95 -9.53 3.46 -2.84
C GLY A 95 -8.38 3.60 -3.83
N GLU A 96 -7.16 3.24 -3.41
CA GLU A 96 -5.98 3.33 -4.26
C GLU A 96 -6.03 2.29 -5.38
N GLU A 97 -6.46 1.06 -5.13
CA GLU A 97 -6.58 0.06 -6.21
C GLU A 97 -7.66 0.43 -7.22
N LEU A 98 -8.80 0.99 -6.79
CA LEU A 98 -9.79 1.55 -7.71
C LEU A 98 -9.20 2.68 -8.57
N LEU A 99 -8.45 3.61 -7.95
CA LEU A 99 -7.87 4.72 -8.70
C LEU A 99 -6.78 4.25 -9.67
N PHE A 100 -5.76 3.58 -9.14
CA PHE A 100 -4.56 3.29 -9.92
C PHE A 100 -4.77 2.10 -10.85
N ARG A 101 -5.52 1.07 -10.45
CA ARG A 101 -5.69 -0.15 -11.27
C ARG A 101 -7.01 -0.13 -12.02
N GLY A 102 -8.08 0.31 -11.36
CA GLY A 102 -9.40 0.45 -11.96
C GLY A 102 -9.50 1.59 -12.98
N ALA A 103 -8.82 2.72 -12.75
CA ALA A 103 -8.84 3.86 -13.68
C ALA A 103 -7.53 4.03 -14.46
N VAL A 104 -6.42 4.35 -13.78
CA VAL A 104 -5.17 4.74 -14.46
C VAL A 104 -4.57 3.60 -15.26
N GLN A 105 -4.50 2.38 -14.72
CA GLN A 105 -3.94 1.22 -15.42
C GLN A 105 -4.85 0.77 -16.56
N ALA A 106 -6.16 0.83 -16.38
CA ALA A 106 -7.13 0.49 -17.41
C ALA A 106 -6.97 1.38 -18.66
N GLU A 107 -6.58 2.64 -18.49
CA GLU A 107 -6.38 3.57 -19.60
C GLU A 107 -4.94 3.66 -20.12
N PHE A 108 -3.97 3.69 -19.22
CA PHE A 108 -2.59 4.06 -19.55
C PHE A 108 -1.60 2.90 -19.35
N GLY A 109 -2.09 1.75 -18.87
CA GLY A 109 -1.30 0.55 -18.67
C GLY A 109 -0.53 0.50 -17.35
N LEU A 110 0.02 -0.68 -17.09
CA LEU A 110 0.64 -1.08 -15.83
C LEU A 110 1.77 -0.14 -15.39
N VAL A 111 2.65 0.23 -16.31
CA VAL A 111 3.84 1.03 -15.99
C VAL A 111 3.45 2.43 -15.55
N VAL A 112 2.54 3.10 -16.28
CA VAL A 112 2.09 4.46 -15.96
C VAL A 112 1.38 4.47 -14.61
N ALA A 113 0.46 3.53 -14.38
CA ALA A 113 -0.22 3.39 -13.09
C ALA A 113 0.75 3.20 -11.92
N SER A 114 1.76 2.34 -12.08
CA SER A 114 2.75 2.06 -11.05
C SER A 114 3.64 3.26 -10.74
N VAL A 115 4.01 4.04 -11.76
CA VAL A 115 4.77 5.29 -11.58
C VAL A 115 3.91 6.33 -10.88
N CYS A 116 2.67 6.55 -11.31
CA CYS A 116 1.74 7.47 -10.65
C CYS A 116 1.50 7.09 -9.18
N PHE A 117 1.37 5.79 -8.90
CA PHE A 117 1.23 5.26 -7.54
C PHE A 117 2.44 5.60 -6.67
N GLY A 118 3.65 5.34 -7.15
CA GLY A 118 4.87 5.71 -6.43
C GLY A 118 5.05 7.21 -6.25
N LEU A 119 4.66 8.02 -7.24
CA LEU A 119 4.70 9.48 -7.16
C LEU A 119 3.75 10.05 -6.11
N ALA A 120 2.55 9.47 -5.96
CA ALA A 120 1.59 9.85 -4.91
C ALA A 120 2.16 9.68 -3.49
N HIS A 121 3.18 8.83 -3.33
CA HIS A 121 3.84 8.54 -2.06
C HIS A 121 5.10 9.39 -1.80
N VAL A 122 5.44 10.33 -2.69
CA VAL A 122 6.61 11.21 -2.53
C VAL A 122 6.22 12.50 -1.80
N GLY A 123 6.44 12.54 -0.48
CA GLY A 123 6.23 13.74 0.35
C GLY A 123 7.43 14.69 0.48
N GLY A 124 8.52 14.50 -0.27
CA GLY A 124 9.75 15.31 -0.21
C GLY A 124 11.03 14.51 -0.54
N ARG A 125 12.22 15.13 -0.42
CA ARG A 125 13.51 14.49 -0.81
C ARG A 125 13.80 13.16 -0.11
N VAL A 126 13.47 13.03 1.17
CA VAL A 126 13.69 11.79 1.93
C VAL A 126 12.75 10.66 1.46
N TRP A 127 11.57 11.03 0.93
CA TRP A 127 10.54 10.12 0.45
C TRP A 127 10.79 9.58 -0.95
N PHE A 128 11.75 10.12 -1.70
CA PHE A 128 11.98 9.70 -3.08
C PHE A 128 12.32 8.21 -3.20
N VAL A 129 13.22 7.70 -2.34
CA VAL A 129 13.57 6.27 -2.32
C VAL A 129 12.38 5.40 -1.94
N PHE A 130 11.53 5.89 -1.03
CA PHE A 130 10.29 5.21 -0.68
C PHE A 130 9.31 5.19 -1.86
N GLY A 131 9.15 6.29 -2.58
CA GLY A 131 8.36 6.35 -3.82
C GLY A 131 8.83 5.32 -4.86
N LEU A 132 10.15 5.19 -5.08
CA LEU A 132 10.70 4.16 -5.97
C LEU A 132 10.36 2.74 -5.51
N TRP A 133 10.43 2.48 -4.22
CA TRP A 133 10.00 1.20 -3.64
C TRP A 133 8.50 0.95 -3.87
N VAL A 134 7.68 1.99 -3.69
CA VAL A 134 6.24 1.94 -3.95
C VAL A 134 5.93 1.73 -5.44
N VAL A 135 6.75 2.22 -6.38
CA VAL A 135 6.61 1.86 -7.81
C VAL A 135 6.78 0.35 -8.01
N VAL A 136 7.77 -0.28 -7.34
CA VAL A 136 8.00 -1.73 -7.43
C VAL A 136 6.82 -2.51 -6.87
N MET A 137 6.32 -2.12 -5.69
CA MET A 137 5.07 -2.69 -5.15
C MET A 137 3.91 -2.47 -6.11
N GLY A 138 3.88 -1.30 -6.75
CA GLY A 138 2.85 -0.92 -7.70
C GLY A 138 2.78 -1.82 -8.92
N LEU A 139 3.95 -2.17 -9.47
CA LEU A 139 4.10 -3.14 -10.56
C LEU A 139 3.64 -4.54 -10.12
N GLY A 140 3.95 -4.94 -8.89
CA GLY A 140 3.47 -6.20 -8.31
C GLY A 140 1.95 -6.25 -8.24
N LEU A 141 1.32 -5.26 -7.59
CA LEU A 141 -0.13 -5.17 -7.45
C LEU A 141 -0.84 -5.07 -8.80
N GLY A 142 -0.35 -4.24 -9.72
CA GLY A 142 -0.93 -4.14 -11.06
C GLY A 142 -0.73 -5.41 -11.89
N GLY A 143 0.38 -6.11 -11.70
CA GLY A 143 0.64 -7.44 -12.29
C GLY A 143 -0.34 -8.49 -11.79
N LEU A 144 -0.72 -8.46 -10.51
CA LEU A 144 -1.79 -9.31 -9.98
C LEU A 144 -3.09 -9.07 -10.73
N THR A 145 -3.49 -7.81 -10.91
CA THR A 145 -4.71 -7.45 -11.66
C THR A 145 -4.72 -8.05 -13.06
N VAL A 146 -3.58 -7.96 -13.76
CA VAL A 146 -3.42 -8.51 -15.12
C VAL A 146 -3.53 -10.04 -15.13
N VAL A 147 -2.86 -10.72 -14.21
CA VAL A 147 -2.81 -12.19 -14.18
C VAL A 147 -4.12 -12.81 -13.70
N THR A 148 -4.81 -12.18 -12.75
CA THR A 148 -6.07 -12.69 -12.19
C THR A 148 -7.31 -12.20 -12.93
N GLY A 149 -7.17 -11.27 -13.88
CA GLY A 149 -8.28 -10.71 -14.64
C GLY A 149 -9.23 -9.86 -13.79
N GLY A 150 -8.76 -9.25 -12.71
CA GLY A 150 -9.61 -8.46 -11.83
C GLY A 150 -8.88 -7.85 -10.64
N LEU A 151 -9.48 -6.81 -10.05
CA LEU A 151 -8.91 -6.04 -8.94
C LEU A 151 -8.86 -6.79 -7.61
N GLY A 152 -9.66 -7.85 -7.44
CA GLY A 152 -9.84 -8.51 -6.15
C GLY A 152 -8.52 -8.98 -5.53
N ALA A 153 -7.64 -9.58 -6.33
CA ALA A 153 -6.33 -10.04 -5.85
C ALA A 153 -5.44 -8.87 -5.38
N SER A 154 -5.43 -7.75 -6.11
CA SER A 154 -4.65 -6.56 -5.77
C SER A 154 -5.19 -5.86 -4.53
N ILE A 155 -6.53 -5.75 -4.40
CA ILE A 155 -7.20 -5.20 -3.21
C ILE A 155 -6.86 -6.05 -1.99
N VAL A 156 -7.04 -7.37 -2.05
CA VAL A 156 -6.71 -8.26 -0.93
C VAL A 156 -5.22 -8.16 -0.57
N ALA A 157 -4.34 -8.18 -1.57
CA ALA A 157 -2.91 -8.08 -1.35
C ALA A 157 -2.53 -6.78 -0.64
N HIS A 158 -3.07 -5.66 -1.10
CA HIS A 158 -2.79 -4.33 -0.58
C HIS A 158 -3.32 -4.15 0.85
N VAL A 159 -4.61 -4.43 1.08
CA VAL A 159 -5.23 -4.32 2.40
C VAL A 159 -4.48 -5.15 3.45
N VAL A 160 -4.13 -6.40 3.11
CA VAL A 160 -3.48 -7.31 4.06
C VAL A 160 -2.02 -6.92 4.28
N TYR A 161 -1.31 -6.49 3.23
CA TYR A 161 0.06 -5.98 3.37
C TYR A 161 0.11 -4.75 4.28
N ASP A 162 -0.78 -3.78 4.08
CA ASP A 162 -0.83 -2.56 4.89
C ASP A 162 -1.18 -2.87 6.34
N ALA A 163 -2.20 -3.70 6.58
CA ALA A 163 -2.57 -4.11 7.92
C ALA A 163 -1.38 -4.80 8.64
N ALA A 164 -0.64 -5.67 7.93
CA ALA A 164 0.54 -6.33 8.47
C ALA A 164 1.68 -5.34 8.76
N ALA A 165 2.00 -4.46 7.80
CA ALA A 165 3.07 -3.49 7.94
C ALA A 165 2.80 -2.48 9.07
N ILE A 166 1.59 -1.93 9.14
CA ILE A 166 1.19 -0.96 10.17
C ILE A 166 1.14 -1.64 11.54
N THR A 167 0.61 -2.87 11.64
CA THR A 167 0.62 -3.63 12.90
C THR A 167 2.03 -3.89 13.39
N TYR A 168 2.95 -4.24 12.49
CA TYR A 168 4.37 -4.42 12.81
C TYR A 168 4.98 -3.13 13.37
N ILE A 169 4.76 -2.00 12.69
CA ILE A 169 5.21 -0.66 13.13
C ILE A 169 4.67 -0.30 14.51
N HIS A 170 3.35 -0.48 14.70
CA HIS A 170 2.66 -0.18 15.95
C HIS A 170 3.23 -0.99 17.13
N ARG A 171 3.42 -2.30 16.94
CA ARG A 171 4.01 -3.18 17.97
C ARG A 171 5.44 -2.79 18.31
N GLU A 172 6.27 -2.47 17.32
CA GLU A 172 7.64 -2.01 17.60
C GLU A 172 7.64 -0.67 18.34
N ALA A 173 6.73 0.25 18.04
CA ALA A 173 6.60 1.51 18.77
C ALA A 173 6.20 1.29 20.25
N ALA A 174 5.25 0.38 20.50
CA ALA A 174 4.82 0.05 21.87
C ALA A 174 5.94 -0.57 22.72
N ILE A 175 6.74 -1.48 22.13
CA ILE A 175 7.88 -2.11 22.82
C ILE A 175 8.95 -1.09 23.22
N ASP A 176 9.28 -0.15 22.34
CA ASP A 176 10.28 0.87 22.64
C ASP A 176 9.81 1.87 23.71
N CYS A 177 8.51 2.13 23.80
CA CYS A 177 7.93 2.94 24.88
C CYS A 177 8.12 2.24 26.24
N ALA A 178 7.77 0.95 26.33
CA ALA A 178 7.92 0.15 27.55
C ALA A 178 9.39 -0.04 28.00
N ARG A 179 10.36 0.06 27.08
CA ARG A 179 11.80 0.01 27.42
C ARG A 179 12.35 1.34 27.95
N ARG A 180 11.63 2.45 27.79
CA ARG A 180 12.04 3.80 28.20
C ARG A 180 11.40 4.26 29.51
N SER A 181 10.40 3.53 30.02
CA SER A 181 9.72 3.72 31.31
C SER A 181 10.38 2.91 32.41
#